data_AF-A0A9Q0UEG6-F1
#
_entry.id   AF-A0A9Q0UEG6-F1
#
_cell.length_a   1.000
_cell.length_b   1.000
_cell.length_c   1.000
_cell.angle_alpha   90.00
_cell.angle_beta   90.00
_cell.angle_gamma   90.00
#
_symmetry.space_group_name_H-M   'P 1'
#
loop_
_entity.id
_entity.type
_entity.pdbx_description
1 polymer ?
#
loop_
_entity_poly.entity_id
_entity_poly.type
_entity_poly.pdbx_seq_one_letter_code
_entity_poly.pdbx_strand_id
1 'polypeptide(L)'
;MARVARACLRSILKIVNSTLGLVGIAMILYGLWMLRVWKRDMESPSFDDFDYTALWFIYTFLSIGATLCLITCLGHISADSSNGFCLSCYMVIIFLLLLLETLVAADILLNSDWEKDLPEDPTGRLHDFREFVESNFDFFKWIAMLIILVQGFSILLAMILRALGPNNGSKHDIDEEYTSARLPLINPQFTNTPVRCW
;
A
#
# COMPACT_ATOMS: atom_id res chain seq x y z
N MET A 1 18.02 23.67 1.97
CA MET A 1 17.10 23.27 3.06
C MET A 1 15.86 22.56 2.53
N ALA A 2 14.93 23.24 1.85
CA ALA A 2 13.64 22.65 1.42
C ALA A 2 13.75 21.44 0.46
N ARG A 3 14.73 21.44 -0.47
CA ARG A 3 14.99 20.33 -1.40
C ARG A 3 15.41 19.05 -0.64
N VAL A 4 16.29 19.18 0.35
CA VAL A 4 16.80 18.07 1.18
C VAL A 4 15.69 17.53 2.08
N ALA A 5 14.92 18.42 2.73
CA ALA A 5 13.78 18.02 3.55
C ALA A 5 12.75 17.22 2.74
N ARG A 6 12.44 17.66 1.51
CA ARG A 6 11.53 16.92 0.62
C ARG A 6 12.06 15.54 0.23
N ALA A 7 13.33 15.45 -0.14
CA ALA A 7 13.96 14.16 -0.48
C ALA A 7 13.89 13.20 0.72
N CYS A 8 14.15 13.71 1.92
CA CYS A 8 14.00 12.95 3.17
C CYS A 8 12.56 12.46 3.36
N LEU A 9 11.55 13.35 3.29
CA LEU A 9 10.14 12.99 3.44
C LEU A 9 9.68 11.94 2.42
N ARG A 10 10.09 12.09 1.15
CA ARG A 10 9.82 11.09 0.10
C ARG A 10 10.45 9.75 0.42
N SER A 11 11.71 9.74 0.88
CA SER A 11 12.40 8.51 1.26
C SER A 11 11.70 7.80 2.41
N ILE A 12 11.34 8.53 3.48
CA ILE A 12 10.61 7.97 4.63
C ILE A 12 9.26 7.39 4.18
N LEU A 13 8.50 8.13 3.37
CA LEU A 13 7.21 7.66 2.88
C LEU A 13 7.35 6.38 2.04
N LYS A 14 8.40 6.28 1.19
CA LYS A 14 8.70 5.05 0.45
C LYS A 14 9.09 3.89 1.36
N ILE A 15 9.90 4.13 2.39
CA ILE A 15 10.31 3.09 3.33
C ILE A 15 9.09 2.53 4.06
N VAL A 16 8.21 3.40 4.58
CA VAL A 16 6.98 3.00 5.27
C VAL A 16 6.08 2.18 4.33
N ASN A 17 5.84 2.65 3.10
CA ASN A 17 5.05 1.89 2.13
C ASN A 17 5.72 0.56 1.73
N SER A 18 7.05 0.53 1.59
CA SER A 18 7.77 -0.71 1.26
C SER A 18 7.65 -1.77 2.36
N THR A 19 7.60 -1.37 3.63
CA THR A 19 7.34 -2.33 4.73
C THR A 19 5.94 -2.93 4.63
N LEU A 20 4.93 -2.13 4.26
CA LEU A 20 3.57 -2.62 4.02
C LEU A 20 3.52 -3.59 2.84
N GLY A 21 4.27 -3.32 1.78
CA GLY A 21 4.36 -4.20 0.61
C GLY A 21 5.05 -5.53 0.93
N LEU A 22 6.09 -5.52 1.77
CA LEU A 22 6.73 -6.74 2.24
C LEU A 22 5.74 -7.63 3.01
N VAL A 23 4.94 -7.03 3.90
CA VAL A 23 3.87 -7.74 4.62
C VAL A 23 2.85 -8.29 3.62
N GLY A 24 2.42 -7.49 2.64
CA GLY A 24 1.48 -7.93 1.60
C GLY A 24 1.99 -9.12 0.78
N ILE A 25 3.27 -9.09 0.37
CA ILE A 25 3.90 -10.20 -0.36
C ILE A 25 3.98 -11.46 0.52
N ALA A 26 4.37 -11.32 1.78
CA ALA A 26 4.39 -12.44 2.72
C ALA A 26 2.99 -13.04 2.90
N MET A 27 1.96 -12.20 3.01
CA MET A 27 0.57 -12.63 3.09
C MET A 27 0.13 -13.38 1.82
N ILE A 28 0.49 -12.88 0.63
CA ILE A 28 0.17 -13.56 -0.63
C ILE A 28 0.87 -14.91 -0.71
N LEU A 29 2.17 -14.98 -0.41
CA LEU A 29 2.93 -16.23 -0.46
C LEU A 29 2.36 -17.27 0.52
N TYR A 30 1.99 -16.84 1.73
CA TYR A 30 1.37 -17.72 2.71
C TYR A 30 -0.04 -18.14 2.29
N GLY A 31 -0.85 -17.23 1.74
CA GLY A 31 -2.18 -17.54 1.19
C GLY A 31 -2.14 -18.54 0.03
N LEU A 32 -1.19 -18.37 -0.89
CA LEU A 32 -0.96 -19.32 -1.99
C LEU A 32 -0.48 -20.68 -1.47
N TRP A 33 0.34 -20.71 -0.42
CA TRP A 33 0.74 -21.94 0.24
C TRP A 33 -0.47 -22.64 0.88
N MET A 34 -1.33 -21.92 1.60
CA MET A 34 -2.57 -22.47 2.18
C MET A 34 -3.50 -23.01 1.09
N LEU A 35 -3.67 -22.28 -0.02
CA LEU A 35 -4.48 -22.74 -1.16
C LEU A 35 -3.93 -24.04 -1.77
N ARG A 36 -2.61 -24.16 -1.87
CA ARG A 36 -1.96 -25.37 -2.39
C ARG A 36 -2.15 -26.56 -1.44
N VAL A 37 -2.05 -26.35 -0.13
CA VAL A 37 -2.31 -27.37 0.89
C VAL A 37 -3.76 -27.82 0.81
N TRP A 38 -4.70 -26.87 0.84
CA TRP A 38 -6.14 -27.14 0.74
C TRP A 38 -6.48 -27.95 -0.51
N LYS A 39 -5.98 -27.55 -1.69
CA LYS A 39 -6.22 -28.28 -2.94
C LYS A 39 -5.72 -29.74 -2.92
N ARG A 40 -4.61 -30.01 -2.22
CA ARG A 40 -4.06 -31.36 -2.11
C ARG A 40 -4.92 -32.25 -1.22
N ASP A 41 -5.47 -31.68 -0.15
CA ASP A 41 -6.27 -32.44 0.81
C ASP A 41 -7.69 -32.72 0.27
N MET A 42 -8.16 -31.89 -0.68
CA MET A 42 -9.44 -32.02 -1.41
C MET A 42 -9.52 -33.20 -2.41
N GLU A 43 -8.42 -33.91 -2.71
CA GLU A 43 -8.45 -35.15 -3.51
C GLU A 43 -9.09 -36.34 -2.74
N SER A 44 -9.57 -36.12 -1.51
CA SER A 44 -10.36 -37.08 -0.72
C SER A 44 -11.85 -36.68 -0.67
N PRO A 45 -12.81 -37.59 -0.95
CA PRO A 45 -14.15 -37.21 -1.44
C PRO A 45 -15.19 -36.93 -0.34
N SER A 46 -14.84 -36.23 0.74
CA SER A 46 -15.82 -36.01 1.81
C SER A 46 -15.66 -34.67 2.52
N PHE A 47 -16.80 -33.96 2.62
CA PHE A 47 -17.18 -32.85 3.51
C PHE A 47 -17.40 -31.47 2.85
N ASP A 48 -18.61 -31.28 2.33
CA ASP A 48 -19.10 -30.02 1.73
C ASP A 48 -19.10 -28.80 2.68
N ASP A 49 -19.07 -28.98 4.01
CA ASP A 49 -19.20 -27.86 4.97
C ASP A 49 -17.84 -27.26 5.40
N PHE A 50 -16.79 -28.10 5.45
CA PHE A 50 -15.42 -27.69 5.79
C PHE A 50 -14.82 -26.78 4.71
N ASP A 51 -15.27 -26.95 3.47
CA ASP A 51 -14.72 -26.27 2.30
C ASP A 51 -15.03 -24.77 2.30
N TYR A 52 -16.24 -24.37 2.69
CA TYR A 52 -16.65 -22.97 2.64
C TYR A 52 -15.91 -22.08 3.64
N THR A 53 -15.74 -22.55 4.88
CA THR A 53 -15.01 -21.83 5.94
C THR A 53 -13.54 -21.63 5.59
N ALA A 54 -12.87 -22.70 5.14
CA ALA A 54 -11.46 -22.64 4.73
C ALA A 54 -11.27 -21.76 3.48
N LEU A 55 -12.19 -21.82 2.51
CA LEU A 55 -12.12 -20.99 1.31
C LEU A 55 -12.19 -19.50 1.62
N TRP A 56 -13.16 -19.10 2.45
CA TRP A 56 -13.35 -17.68 2.76
C TRP A 56 -12.13 -17.11 3.48
N PHE A 57 -11.54 -17.85 4.41
CA PHE A 57 -10.31 -17.43 5.08
C PHE A 57 -9.14 -17.27 4.10
N ILE A 58 -8.92 -18.24 3.20
CA ILE A 58 -7.83 -18.18 2.22
C ILE A 58 -8.01 -16.99 1.26
N TYR A 59 -9.23 -16.77 0.74
CA TYR A 59 -9.50 -15.68 -0.20
C TYR A 59 -9.44 -14.30 0.45
N THR A 60 -9.94 -14.14 1.66
CA THR A 60 -9.82 -12.87 2.40
C THR A 60 -8.36 -12.54 2.69
N PHE A 61 -7.57 -13.52 3.15
CA PHE A 61 -6.15 -13.34 3.41
C PHE A 61 -5.36 -12.95 2.14
N LEU A 62 -5.64 -13.61 1.02
CA LEU A 62 -5.04 -13.29 -0.28
C LEU A 62 -5.46 -11.90 -0.79
N SER A 63 -6.74 -11.55 -0.63
CA SER A 63 -7.29 -10.25 -1.02
C SER A 63 -6.70 -9.10 -0.21
N ILE A 64 -6.56 -9.27 1.10
CA ILE A 64 -5.89 -8.29 1.97
C ILE A 64 -4.43 -8.11 1.52
N GLY A 65 -3.69 -9.21 1.32
CA GLY A 65 -2.30 -9.14 0.84
C GLY A 65 -2.15 -8.42 -0.51
N ALA A 66 -3.04 -8.70 -1.47
CA ALA A 66 -3.08 -8.02 -2.76
C ALA A 66 -3.39 -6.52 -2.62
N THR A 67 -4.35 -6.18 -1.76
CA THR A 67 -4.72 -4.79 -1.47
C THR A 67 -3.55 -4.01 -0.86
N LEU A 68 -2.81 -4.60 0.10
CA LEU A 68 -1.60 -4.01 0.68
C LEU A 68 -0.51 -3.76 -0.38
N CYS A 69 -0.34 -4.68 -1.33
CA CYS A 69 0.57 -4.50 -2.45
C CYS A 69 0.15 -3.33 -3.36
N LEU A 70 -1.14 -3.22 -3.68
CA LEU A 70 -1.69 -2.11 -4.48
C LEU A 70 -1.50 -0.76 -3.78
N ILE A 71 -1.79 -0.68 -2.48
CA ILE A 71 -1.57 0.52 -1.66
C ILE A 71 -0.09 0.91 -1.67
N THR A 72 0.80 -0.08 -1.57
CA THR A 72 2.25 0.14 -1.64
C THR A 72 2.67 0.72 -2.99
N CYS A 73 2.20 0.14 -4.10
CA CYS A 73 2.46 0.67 -5.43
C CYS A 73 1.98 2.13 -5.56
N LEU A 74 0.75 2.42 -5.11
CA LEU A 74 0.22 3.79 -5.10
C LEU A 74 1.05 4.72 -4.21
N GLY A 75 1.52 4.25 -3.06
CA GLY A 75 2.41 4.98 -2.17
C GLY A 75 3.73 5.37 -2.84
N HIS A 76 4.39 4.42 -3.50
CA HIS A 76 5.61 4.68 -4.27
C HIS A 76 5.37 5.66 -5.42
N ILE A 77 4.32 5.46 -6.21
CA ILE A 77 3.94 6.37 -7.30
C ILE A 77 3.64 7.76 -6.73
N SER A 78 2.96 7.86 -5.59
CA SER A 78 2.64 9.15 -4.95
C SER A 78 3.87 9.90 -4.45
N ALA A 79 4.88 9.18 -3.95
CA ALA A 79 6.12 9.77 -3.48
C ALA A 79 6.98 10.31 -4.65
N ASP A 80 6.92 9.64 -5.80
CA ASP A 80 7.67 10.03 -7.01
C ASP A 80 6.92 11.02 -7.90
N SER A 81 5.58 11.02 -7.85
CA SER A 81 4.78 11.91 -8.67
C SER A 81 4.97 13.37 -8.26
N SER A 82 5.25 14.22 -9.24
CA SER A 82 5.10 15.68 -9.09
C SER A 82 3.64 16.13 -9.18
N ASN A 83 2.70 15.20 -9.41
CA ASN A 83 1.28 15.49 -9.53
C ASN A 83 0.59 15.45 -8.16
N GLY A 84 -0.02 16.57 -7.76
CA GLY A 84 -0.77 16.67 -6.50
C GLY A 84 -1.97 15.72 -6.44
N PHE A 85 -2.53 15.30 -7.59
CA PHE A 85 -3.65 14.35 -7.62
C PHE A 85 -3.27 12.96 -7.09
N CYS A 86 -2.11 12.40 -7.49
CA CYS A 86 -1.70 11.06 -7.06
C CYS A 86 -1.49 11.01 -5.53
N LEU A 87 -0.86 12.05 -4.98
CA LEU A 87 -0.68 12.22 -3.54
C LEU A 87 -2.04 12.37 -2.82
N SER A 88 -3.00 13.08 -3.42
CA SER A 88 -4.36 13.21 -2.88
C SER A 88 -5.11 11.88 -2.89
N CYS A 89 -5.05 11.12 -3.97
CA CYS A 89 -5.65 9.78 -4.04
C CYS A 89 -5.06 8.85 -2.97
N TYR A 90 -3.73 8.84 -2.82
CA TYR A 90 -3.08 8.07 -1.77
C TYR A 90 -3.56 8.47 -0.37
N MET A 91 -3.60 9.76 -0.05
CA MET A 91 -4.11 10.24 1.24
C MET A 91 -5.57 9.82 1.50
N VAL A 92 -6.43 9.92 0.50
CA VAL A 92 -7.84 9.48 0.61
C VAL A 92 -7.91 7.98 0.87
N ILE A 93 -7.10 7.16 0.18
CA ILE A 93 -7.07 5.71 0.39
C ILE A 93 -6.63 5.39 1.82
N ILE A 94 -5.53 5.97 2.32
CA ILE A 94 -5.07 5.71 3.70
C ILE A 94 -6.10 6.22 4.72
N PHE A 95 -6.77 7.34 4.46
CA PHE A 95 -7.84 7.82 5.33
C PHE A 95 -9.06 6.88 5.35
N LEU A 96 -9.45 6.34 4.19
CA LEU A 96 -10.52 5.34 4.12
C LEU A 96 -10.15 4.05 4.85
N LEU A 97 -8.87 3.62 4.79
CA LEU A 97 -8.38 2.49 5.56
C LEU A 97 -8.43 2.76 7.06
N LEU A 98 -8.02 3.95 7.51
CA LEU A 98 -8.10 4.36 8.90
C LEU A 98 -9.56 4.35 9.41
N LEU A 99 -10.50 4.83 8.60
CA LEU A 99 -11.93 4.78 8.91
C LEU A 99 -12.44 3.35 8.96
N LEU A 100 -12.05 2.50 8.00
CA LEU A 100 -12.45 1.09 7.96
C LEU A 100 -11.91 0.33 9.19
N GLU A 101 -10.65 0.54 9.56
CA GLU A 101 -10.05 -0.07 10.75
C GLU A 101 -10.74 0.39 12.03
N THR A 102 -11.02 1.69 12.15
CA THR A 102 -11.73 2.24 13.32
C THR A 102 -13.17 1.72 13.37
N LEU A 103 -13.83 1.57 12.22
CA LEU A 103 -15.19 1.02 12.11
C LEU A 103 -15.22 -0.44 12.53
N VAL A 104 -14.31 -1.27 12.00
CA VAL A 104 -14.21 -2.70 12.37
C VAL A 104 -13.84 -2.86 13.84
N ALA A 105 -12.91 -2.05 14.36
CA ALA A 105 -12.55 -2.09 15.78
C ALA A 105 -13.73 -1.67 16.68
N ALA A 106 -14.48 -0.64 16.29
CA ALA A 106 -15.67 -0.22 17.02
C ALA A 106 -16.79 -1.28 16.98
N ASP A 107 -16.98 -1.93 15.83
CA ASP A 107 -17.94 -3.01 15.65
C ASP A 107 -17.59 -4.21 16.56
N ILE A 108 -16.34 -4.69 16.53
CA ILE A 108 -15.86 -5.78 17.39
C ILE A 108 -15.98 -5.41 18.88
N LEU A 109 -15.73 -4.14 19.25
CA LEU A 109 -15.79 -3.69 20.65
C LEU A 109 -17.23 -3.53 21.15
N LEU A 110 -18.15 -3.07 20.31
CA LEU A 110 -19.53 -2.78 20.69
C LEU A 110 -20.45 -4.00 20.54
N ASN A 111 -20.15 -4.88 19.59
CA ASN A 111 -20.92 -6.08 19.34
C ASN A 111 -20.41 -7.21 20.25
N SER A 112 -21.06 -7.43 21.40
CA SER A 112 -20.71 -8.53 22.31
C SER A 112 -20.89 -9.93 21.69
N ASP A 113 -21.62 -10.01 20.57
CA ASP A 113 -21.97 -11.25 19.87
C ASP A 113 -21.18 -11.47 18.57
N TRP A 114 -20.16 -10.65 18.27
CA TRP A 114 -19.36 -10.72 17.04
C TRP A 114 -18.79 -12.11 16.74
N GLU A 115 -18.57 -12.90 17.79
CA GLU A 115 -18.05 -14.26 17.69
C GLU A 115 -19.04 -15.24 17.06
N LYS A 116 -20.36 -14.98 17.17
CA LYS A 116 -21.40 -15.80 16.53
C LYS A 116 -21.46 -15.60 15.02
N ASP A 117 -20.85 -14.53 14.50
CA ASP A 117 -20.79 -14.26 13.06
C ASP A 117 -19.64 -15.01 12.37
N LEU A 118 -18.74 -15.63 13.15
CA LEU A 118 -17.70 -16.48 12.60
C LEU A 118 -18.30 -17.83 12.16
N PRO A 119 -17.91 -18.35 10.99
CA PRO A 119 -18.30 -19.69 10.59
C PRO A 119 -17.76 -20.73 11.59
N GLU A 120 -18.52 -21.80 11.82
CA GLU A 120 -18.13 -22.90 12.70
C GLU A 120 -16.75 -23.44 12.27
N ASP A 121 -15.82 -23.55 13.22
CA ASP A 121 -14.49 -24.14 12.97
C ASP A 121 -14.43 -25.59 13.45
N PRO A 122 -14.61 -26.57 12.54
CA PRO A 122 -14.52 -27.98 12.88
C PRO A 122 -13.09 -28.47 13.21
N THR A 123 -12.03 -27.67 12.99
CA THR A 123 -10.65 -28.05 13.39
C THR A 123 -10.34 -27.77 14.85
N GLY A 124 -11.11 -26.92 15.51
CA GLY A 124 -10.82 -26.41 16.86
C GLY A 124 -9.61 -25.47 16.95
N ARG A 125 -8.90 -25.21 15.85
CA ARG A 125 -7.69 -24.37 15.83
C ARG A 125 -7.99 -22.90 16.03
N LEU A 126 -9.18 -22.46 15.64
CA LEU A 126 -9.66 -21.11 15.88
C LEU A 126 -9.83 -20.84 17.37
N HIS A 127 -10.27 -21.84 18.14
CA HIS A 127 -10.40 -21.73 19.59
C HIS A 127 -9.03 -21.53 20.27
N ASP A 128 -8.03 -22.35 19.90
CA ASP A 128 -6.65 -22.18 20.39
C ASP A 128 -6.07 -20.81 20.03
N PHE A 129 -6.33 -20.33 18.81
CA PHE A 129 -5.89 -19.00 18.37
C PHE A 129 -6.56 -17.89 19.18
N ARG A 130 -7.86 -18.02 19.46
CA ARG A 130 -8.62 -17.06 20.27
C ARG A 130 -8.07 -16.99 21.69
N GLU A 131 -7.82 -18.12 22.33
CA GLU A 131 -7.21 -18.19 23.67
C GLU A 131 -5.81 -17.53 23.67
N PHE A 132 -5.03 -17.75 22.61
CA PHE A 132 -3.75 -17.07 22.43
C PHE A 132 -3.90 -15.53 22.30
N VAL A 133 -4.92 -15.05 21.58
CA VAL A 133 -5.20 -13.61 21.43
C VAL A 133 -5.63 -13.00 22.77
N GLU A 134 -6.53 -13.66 23.49
CA GLU A 134 -7.03 -13.20 24.79
C GLU A 134 -5.91 -13.14 25.84
N SER A 135 -5.05 -14.16 25.88
CA SER A 135 -3.90 -14.19 26.79
C SER A 135 -2.84 -13.13 26.48
N ASN A 136 -2.80 -12.61 25.25
CA ASN A 136 -1.83 -11.61 24.79
C ASN A 136 -2.48 -10.30 24.35
N PHE A 137 -3.70 -10.00 24.82
CA PHE A 137 -4.51 -8.89 24.32
C PHE A 137 -3.79 -7.53 24.36
N ASP A 138 -2.97 -7.28 25.38
CA ASP A 138 -2.17 -6.05 25.47
C ASP A 138 -1.19 -5.91 24.30
N PHE A 139 -0.56 -6.99 23.85
CA PHE A 139 0.32 -6.97 22.69
C PHE A 139 -0.44 -6.64 21.40
N PHE A 140 -1.62 -7.24 21.20
CA PHE A 140 -2.48 -6.94 20.07
C PHE A 140 -2.98 -5.48 20.07
N LYS A 141 -3.29 -4.92 21.24
CA LYS A 141 -3.64 -3.50 21.40
C LYS A 141 -2.46 -2.59 21.00
N TRP A 142 -1.23 -2.91 21.40
CA TRP A 142 -0.05 -2.16 20.99
C TRP A 142 0.19 -2.24 19.48
N ILE A 143 -0.03 -3.40 18.86
CA ILE A 143 0.02 -3.55 17.40
C ILE A 143 -1.04 -2.67 16.73
N ALA A 144 -2.29 -2.72 17.18
CA ALA A 144 -3.37 -1.91 16.63
C ALA A 144 -3.07 -0.41 16.72
N MET A 145 -2.58 0.05 17.89
CA MET A 145 -2.13 1.44 18.08
C MET A 145 -0.99 1.81 17.13
N LEU A 146 -0.03 0.90 16.90
CA LEU A 146 1.07 1.13 15.97
C LEU A 146 0.58 1.27 14.53
N ILE A 147 -0.39 0.46 14.09
CA ILE A 147 -0.96 0.52 12.74
C ILE A 147 -1.62 1.89 12.51
N ILE A 148 -2.49 2.31 13.43
CA ILE A 148 -3.16 3.63 13.40
C ILE A 148 -2.12 4.76 13.36
N LEU A 149 -1.07 4.65 14.19
CA LEU A 149 0.01 5.64 14.22
C LEU A 149 0.76 5.72 12.89
N VAL A 150 1.12 4.59 12.28
CA VAL A 150 1.83 4.53 11.00
C VAL A 150 0.96 5.10 9.87
N GLN A 151 -0.34 4.81 9.84
CA GLN A 151 -1.26 5.38 8.87
C GLN A 151 -1.40 6.90 9.04
N GLY A 152 -1.61 7.38 10.28
CA GLY A 152 -1.67 8.81 10.58
C GLY A 152 -0.37 9.54 10.22
N PHE A 153 0.77 8.93 10.52
CA PHE A 153 2.08 9.45 10.14
C PHE A 153 2.27 9.50 8.62
N SER A 154 1.80 8.48 7.89
CA SER A 154 1.85 8.45 6.42
C SER A 154 1.02 9.58 5.79
N ILE A 155 -0.18 9.84 6.33
CA ILE A 155 -1.01 10.98 5.93
C ILE A 155 -0.29 12.31 6.22
N LEU A 156 0.31 12.46 7.41
CA LEU A 156 1.05 13.66 7.78
C LEU A 156 2.24 13.91 6.84
N LEU A 157 3.04 12.88 6.55
CA LEU A 157 4.14 12.96 5.59
C LEU A 157 3.66 13.37 4.21
N ALA A 158 2.58 12.76 3.71
CA ALA A 158 1.98 13.11 2.43
C ALA A 158 1.45 14.55 2.41
N MET A 159 0.82 15.01 3.49
CA MET A 159 0.34 16.38 3.65
C MET A 159 1.48 17.41 3.61
N ILE A 160 2.56 17.17 4.36
CA ILE A 160 3.74 18.05 4.35
C ILE A 160 4.39 18.02 2.96
N LEU A 161 4.51 16.85 2.34
CA LEU A 161 5.04 16.72 0.98
C LEU A 161 4.21 17.50 -0.04
N ARG A 162 2.88 17.52 0.11
CA ARG A 162 1.96 18.33 -0.71
C ARG A 162 2.17 19.82 -0.47
N ALA A 163 2.24 20.22 0.81
CA ALA A 163 2.38 21.63 1.21
C ALA A 163 3.68 22.26 0.72
N LEU A 164 4.75 21.47 0.58
CA LEU A 164 6.02 21.93 0.02
C LEU A 164 5.93 22.30 -1.48
N GLY A 165 4.81 22.01 -2.18
CA GLY A 165 4.53 22.39 -3.58
C GLY A 165 5.50 21.77 -4.61
N PRO A 166 5.30 21.90 -5.93
CA PRO A 166 6.33 21.50 -6.90
C PRO A 166 7.58 22.38 -6.75
N ASN A 167 8.78 21.78 -6.74
CA ASN A 167 10.01 22.57 -6.74
C ASN A 167 10.17 23.16 -8.16
N ASN A 168 9.68 24.38 -8.40
CA ASN A 168 9.79 25.06 -9.69
C ASN A 168 11.24 25.24 -10.17
N GLY A 169 12.24 25.04 -9.32
CA GLY A 169 13.67 25.08 -9.66
C GLY A 169 14.23 23.77 -10.23
N SER A 170 13.46 22.97 -10.97
CA SER A 170 14.00 21.80 -11.71
C SER A 170 13.77 21.87 -13.22
N LYS A 171 13.12 22.92 -13.74
CA LYS A 171 13.11 23.19 -15.20
C LYS A 171 14.41 23.82 -15.73
N HIS A 172 15.45 23.95 -14.90
CA HIS A 172 16.74 24.51 -15.31
C HIS A 172 17.97 23.62 -15.06
N ASP A 173 17.80 22.46 -14.40
CA ASP A 173 18.92 21.54 -14.13
C ASP A 173 18.69 20.14 -14.74
N ILE A 174 17.63 19.94 -15.54
CA ILE A 174 17.31 18.64 -16.20
C ILE A 174 17.83 18.58 -17.66
N ASP A 175 18.51 19.62 -18.15
CA ASP A 175 19.16 19.59 -19.47
C ASP A 175 20.64 19.16 -19.42
N GLU A 176 21.21 18.87 -18.24
CA GLU A 176 22.66 18.60 -18.09
C GLU A 176 23.00 17.15 -17.69
N GLU A 177 22.05 16.28 -17.30
CA GLU A 177 22.36 14.90 -16.84
C GLU A 177 21.56 13.77 -17.52
N TYR A 178 20.96 14.02 -18.69
CA TYR A 178 20.46 12.97 -19.60
C TYR A 178 20.82 13.19 -21.07
N THR A 179 21.67 14.17 -21.38
CA THR A 179 21.96 14.63 -22.75
C THR A 179 23.34 14.19 -23.27
N SER A 180 23.91 13.11 -22.73
CA SER A 180 25.20 12.55 -23.18
C SER A 180 25.09 11.33 -24.11
N ALA A 181 23.96 11.17 -24.84
CA ALA A 181 23.82 10.08 -25.81
C ALA A 181 22.98 10.39 -27.07
N ARG A 182 22.78 11.66 -27.43
CA ARG A 182 22.22 12.04 -28.74
C ARG A 182 23.03 13.18 -29.34
N LEU A 183 24.07 12.79 -30.08
CA LEU A 183 24.84 13.66 -30.98
C LEU A 183 23.90 14.44 -31.93
N PRO A 184 24.20 15.70 -32.26
CA PRO A 184 23.37 16.51 -33.14
C PRO A 184 23.70 16.16 -34.59
N LEU A 185 22.72 15.65 -35.33
CA LEU A 185 22.78 15.62 -36.79
C LEU A 185 21.80 16.63 -37.36
N ILE A 186 22.35 17.59 -38.11
CA ILE A 186 21.73 18.54 -39.05
C ILE A 186 21.90 20.00 -38.63
N ASN A 187 23.03 20.54 -39.08
CA ASN A 187 23.18 21.92 -39.51
C ASN A 187 22.96 21.96 -41.03
N PRO A 188 22.17 22.91 -41.55
CA PRO A 188 22.55 23.57 -42.79
C PRO A 188 22.49 25.09 -42.60
N GLN A 189 23.67 25.68 -42.42
CA GLN A 189 23.92 27.06 -42.78
C GLN A 189 23.98 27.17 -44.31
N PHE A 190 23.55 28.34 -44.80
CA PHE A 190 23.61 28.88 -46.16
C PHE A 190 22.45 28.58 -47.12
N THR A 191 21.49 29.51 -47.15
CA THR A 191 21.32 30.39 -48.33
C THR A 191 20.78 31.75 -47.90
N ASN A 192 21.62 32.77 -48.10
CA ASN A 192 21.25 34.17 -48.09
C ASN A 192 20.25 34.46 -49.22
N THR A 193 19.15 35.16 -48.92
CA THR A 193 18.59 36.20 -49.81
C THR A 193 17.66 37.12 -49.03
N PRO A 194 17.76 38.45 -49.17
CA PRO A 194 16.88 39.41 -48.54
C PRO A 194 15.69 39.72 -49.47
N VAL A 195 14.47 39.79 -48.96
CA VAL A 195 13.40 40.53 -49.64
C VAL A 195 12.57 41.32 -48.63
N ARG A 196 12.57 42.63 -48.87
CA ARG A 196 11.81 43.69 -48.23
C ARG A 196 10.41 43.78 -48.89
N CYS A 197 9.49 44.44 -48.18
CA CYS A 197 8.13 44.90 -48.56
C CYS A 197 7.03 43.89 -48.16
N TRP A 198 6.03 44.23 -47.35
CA TRP A 198 5.44 45.52 -46.97
C TRP A 198 5.30 45.68 -45.46
#